data_AF-A0A0Q3L8G0-F1
#
_entry.id   AF-A0A0Q3L8G0-F1
#
_cell.length_a   1.000
_cell.length_b   1.000
_cell.length_c   1.000
_cell.angle_alpha   90.00
_cell.angle_beta   90.00
_cell.angle_gamma   90.00
#
_symmetry.space_group_name_H-M   'P 1'
#
loop_
_entity.id
_entity.type
_entity.pdbx_description
1 polymer ?
#
loop_
_entity_poly.entity_id
_entity_poly.type
_entity_poly.pdbx_seq_one_letter_code
_entity_poly.pdbx_strand_id
1 'polypeptide(L)'
;MAPSPPLLLLLLVLTGLGLAAAQPEGPFPPFQQQRSTNAADAAALRAVFQQWGLAAAAGAPEEDPCQKRVWLQSFATNASIDCGCDAANGECRITHLNVTGFWNISVIPPALFNLTELVSLDLSNNNLSGSIPPEVSNLSKLETWHFNNNKLSGPFPNESSRLGSLQSLWMFDNYIEGLLPEFIANFTNLTDLRIYGMKLRGPIPKNFSNLINLEKLMLGDLDGGNSTFNFIADWANLSTLSLRKCGIIDQLPSTPPKLPKLTYLDLRSNNLSGSIQQLLPYRSSRYLYVGENNFSGQLPSEIVQSSLALDISYNPLLNGSLPNIPADRKWPINYIGTSIDASRTINSENLTLLNCLGMKECNRTSYTNPITSFAVNCGGKQKTYQDSLPITFSDDTSNLGAAGIHVDTDKQWVVSHVGSDPVVSESPGIVNTNQGFLGVDMPELYQTARTSRSALSYYVVGLSNGKYTVQLFFAEIVIDSQLNHGPGRRLFNIDIQDQNIKTDFDITKEAGGFRRPMNITYEVTVDNPVLKIHLYWNGRGTCCIPYEGAYGPLVSAIRVFRPKNPNNIPPPTPPRSARPDNKRRGVVVGIAALCIAMAVISSSVAYLWWKWVSLVKHPNA
;
A
#
# COMPACT_ATOMS: atom_id res chain seq x y z
N MET A 1 -57.90 -45.65 41.60
CA MET A 1 -59.18 -45.34 40.94
C MET A 1 -58.88 -44.93 39.50
N ALA A 2 -59.55 -45.52 38.52
CA ALA A 2 -59.82 -44.88 37.22
C ALA A 2 -61.04 -43.94 37.38
N PRO A 3 -61.57 -43.17 36.40
CA PRO A 3 -61.60 -43.38 34.93
C PRO A 3 -61.18 -42.07 34.18
N SER A 4 -61.32 -41.76 32.88
CA SER A 4 -61.57 -42.36 31.54
C SER A 4 -61.74 -41.18 30.54
N PRO A 5 -61.48 -41.32 29.22
CA PRO A 5 -61.99 -40.42 28.15
C PRO A 5 -63.37 -40.96 27.66
N PRO A 6 -63.91 -40.73 26.42
CA PRO A 6 -63.58 -39.84 25.27
C PRO A 6 -64.85 -39.09 24.71
N LEU A 7 -65.03 -39.03 23.37
CA LEU A 7 -66.10 -38.41 22.53
C LEU A 7 -66.03 -36.87 22.36
N LEU A 8 -66.27 -36.23 21.20
CA LEU A 8 -66.75 -36.60 19.83
C LEU A 8 -68.28 -36.76 19.60
N LEU A 9 -68.90 -35.74 18.99
CA LEU A 9 -70.17 -35.70 18.23
C LEU A 9 -70.06 -34.49 17.23
N LEU A 10 -70.54 -34.46 15.97
CA LEU A 10 -71.84 -34.79 15.31
C LEU A 10 -73.01 -33.87 15.76
N LEU A 11 -73.98 -33.43 14.94
CA LEU A 11 -74.28 -33.59 13.48
C LEU A 11 -74.28 -32.17 12.81
N LEU A 12 -74.93 -31.75 11.71
CA LEU A 12 -75.94 -32.17 10.69
C LEU A 12 -75.56 -31.44 9.34
N VAL A 13 -76.16 -31.56 8.14
CA VAL A 13 -76.80 -32.60 7.29
C VAL A 13 -77.27 -31.91 5.97
N LEU A 14 -77.06 -32.58 4.82
CA LEU A 14 -77.68 -32.45 3.47
C LEU A 14 -78.60 -31.26 3.09
N THR A 15 -78.39 -30.69 1.89
CA THR A 15 -79.28 -30.85 0.70
C THR A 15 -78.71 -30.17 -0.56
N GLY A 16 -79.23 -30.51 -1.75
CA GLY A 16 -79.11 -29.67 -2.96
C GLY A 16 -78.18 -30.16 -4.07
N LEU A 17 -78.67 -31.05 -4.95
CA LEU A 17 -78.13 -31.20 -6.30
C LEU A 17 -78.63 -30.04 -7.16
N GLY A 18 -77.72 -29.25 -7.75
CA GLY A 18 -78.05 -28.19 -8.70
C GLY A 18 -77.00 -28.15 -9.82
N LEU A 19 -77.43 -28.26 -11.07
CA LEU A 19 -76.51 -28.19 -12.21
C LEU A 19 -76.07 -26.74 -12.44
N ALA A 20 -74.77 -26.51 -12.39
CA ALA A 20 -74.11 -25.35 -12.99
C ALA A 20 -73.14 -25.86 -14.06
N ALA A 21 -73.14 -25.23 -15.24
CA ALA A 21 -72.33 -25.69 -16.36
C ALA A 21 -70.83 -25.46 -16.10
N ALA A 22 -69.98 -26.30 -16.69
CA ALA A 22 -68.54 -26.06 -16.71
C ALA A 22 -68.24 -24.74 -17.42
N GLN A 23 -67.65 -23.79 -16.71
CA GLN A 23 -66.94 -22.69 -17.34
C GLN A 23 -65.61 -23.23 -17.91
N PRO A 24 -65.16 -22.75 -19.08
CA PRO A 24 -63.81 -23.08 -19.54
C PRO A 24 -62.78 -22.57 -18.53
N GLU A 25 -61.71 -23.33 -18.32
CA GLU A 25 -60.57 -22.83 -17.56
C GLU A 25 -60.07 -21.53 -18.21
N GLY A 26 -59.85 -20.50 -17.39
CA GLY A 26 -59.20 -19.28 -17.87
C GLY A 26 -57.82 -19.62 -18.44
N PRO A 27 -57.27 -18.79 -19.36
CA PRO A 27 -55.96 -19.05 -19.93
C PRO A 27 -54.93 -19.25 -18.81
N PHE A 28 -54.16 -20.34 -18.92
CA PHE A 28 -53.00 -20.57 -18.05
C PHE A 28 -52.16 -19.29 -17.96
N PRO A 29 -51.58 -18.97 -16.78
CA PRO A 29 -50.63 -17.88 -16.71
C PRO A 29 -49.56 -18.09 -17.78
N PRO A 30 -49.17 -17.03 -18.53
CA PRO A 30 -48.26 -17.18 -19.66
C PRO A 30 -46.99 -17.89 -19.19
N PHE A 31 -46.53 -18.88 -19.97
CA PHE A 31 -45.28 -19.59 -19.72
C PHE A 31 -44.21 -18.59 -19.31
N GLN A 32 -43.62 -18.76 -18.11
CA GLN A 32 -42.46 -17.98 -17.73
C GLN A 32 -41.35 -18.31 -18.72
N GLN A 33 -41.10 -17.38 -19.64
CA GLN A 33 -40.16 -17.53 -20.75
C GLN A 33 -38.79 -17.86 -20.15
N GLN A 34 -38.34 -19.11 -20.38
CA GLN A 34 -37.31 -19.71 -19.55
C GLN A 34 -35.99 -18.98 -19.75
N ARG A 35 -35.60 -18.22 -18.72
CA ARG A 35 -34.42 -17.35 -18.77
C ARG A 35 -33.16 -18.19 -18.96
N SER A 36 -32.41 -17.88 -20.02
CA SER A 36 -31.21 -18.61 -20.42
C SER A 36 -30.07 -17.65 -20.74
N THR A 37 -28.85 -18.07 -20.44
CA THR A 37 -27.64 -17.32 -20.77
C THR A 37 -27.44 -17.32 -22.29
N ASN A 38 -27.12 -16.16 -22.86
CA ASN A 38 -26.70 -16.05 -24.26
C ASN A 38 -25.60 -17.08 -24.58
N ALA A 39 -25.74 -17.78 -25.71
CA ALA A 39 -24.87 -18.91 -26.04
C ALA A 39 -23.38 -18.53 -26.20
N ALA A 40 -23.08 -17.31 -26.65
CA ALA A 40 -21.71 -16.81 -26.77
C ALA A 40 -21.12 -16.43 -25.41
N ASP A 41 -21.88 -15.77 -24.54
CA ASP A 41 -21.48 -15.48 -23.15
C ASP A 41 -21.21 -16.77 -22.38
N ALA A 42 -22.09 -17.76 -22.49
CA ALA A 42 -21.95 -19.05 -21.83
C ALA A 42 -20.75 -19.86 -22.37
N ALA A 43 -20.46 -19.79 -23.67
CA ALA A 43 -19.27 -20.41 -24.25
C ALA A 43 -17.98 -19.70 -23.81
N ALA A 44 -17.98 -18.37 -23.79
CA ALA A 44 -16.86 -17.55 -23.32
C ALA A 44 -16.53 -17.83 -21.85
N LEU A 45 -17.53 -17.81 -20.95
CA LEU A 45 -17.32 -18.09 -19.53
C LEU A 45 -16.79 -19.51 -19.30
N ARG A 46 -17.33 -20.52 -20.01
CA ARG A 46 -16.83 -21.91 -19.93
C ARG A 46 -15.36 -22.01 -20.35
N ALA A 47 -14.95 -21.33 -21.42
CA ALA A 47 -13.55 -21.29 -21.87
C ALA A 47 -12.62 -20.59 -20.85
N VAL A 48 -13.08 -19.46 -20.27
CA VAL A 48 -12.38 -18.74 -19.19
C VAL A 48 -12.18 -19.66 -17.97
N PHE A 49 -13.25 -20.31 -17.49
CA PHE A 49 -13.22 -21.18 -16.31
C PHE A 49 -12.43 -22.48 -16.55
N GLN A 50 -12.39 -22.99 -17.78
CA GLN A 50 -11.53 -24.10 -18.17
C GLN A 50 -10.05 -23.70 -18.10
N GLN A 51 -9.67 -22.54 -18.63
CA GLN A 51 -8.27 -22.08 -18.59
C GLN A 51 -7.80 -21.72 -17.17
N TRP A 52 -8.70 -21.30 -16.28
CA TRP A 52 -8.42 -21.08 -14.86
C TRP A 52 -8.49 -22.35 -13.99
N GLY A 53 -8.88 -23.49 -14.56
CA GLY A 53 -9.05 -24.76 -13.82
C GLY A 53 -10.26 -24.80 -12.88
N LEU A 54 -11.10 -23.75 -12.89
CA LEU A 54 -12.31 -23.65 -12.06
C LEU A 54 -13.41 -24.63 -12.52
N ALA A 55 -13.39 -25.10 -13.76
CA ALA A 55 -14.41 -25.99 -14.33
C ALA A 55 -14.71 -27.25 -13.46
N ALA A 56 -13.68 -27.82 -12.82
CA ALA A 56 -13.84 -28.99 -11.94
C ALA A 56 -14.55 -28.67 -10.60
N ALA A 57 -14.40 -27.44 -10.09
CA ALA A 57 -15.15 -26.95 -8.93
C ALA A 57 -16.53 -26.40 -9.33
N ALA A 58 -16.67 -25.91 -10.55
CA ALA A 58 -17.90 -25.29 -11.05
C ALA A 58 -19.03 -26.31 -11.32
N GLY A 59 -18.68 -27.57 -11.59
CA GLY A 59 -19.65 -28.66 -11.82
C GLY A 59 -20.43 -28.54 -13.14
N ALA A 60 -20.00 -27.70 -14.07
CA ALA A 60 -20.70 -27.44 -15.32
C ALA A 60 -19.83 -27.79 -16.55
N PRO A 61 -20.31 -28.72 -17.37
CA PRO A 61 -20.65 -28.32 -18.74
C PRO A 61 -22.12 -27.94 -18.92
N GLU A 62 -23.02 -28.61 -18.22
CA GLU A 62 -24.45 -28.69 -18.58
C GLU A 62 -25.34 -27.59 -17.97
N GLU A 63 -24.98 -27.05 -16.80
CA GLU A 63 -25.78 -25.99 -16.15
C GLU A 63 -25.66 -24.62 -16.86
N ASP A 64 -26.73 -23.82 -16.76
CA ASP A 64 -26.81 -22.45 -17.29
C ASP A 64 -26.13 -21.45 -16.33
N PRO A 65 -25.13 -20.65 -16.79
CA PRO A 65 -24.38 -19.75 -15.92
C PRO A 65 -25.24 -18.77 -15.12
N CYS A 66 -26.22 -18.10 -15.74
CA CYS A 66 -27.02 -17.07 -15.08
C CYS A 66 -27.99 -17.64 -14.02
N GLN A 67 -28.23 -18.96 -14.04
CA GLN A 67 -28.93 -19.70 -12.97
C GLN A 67 -27.99 -20.06 -11.81
N LYS A 68 -26.67 -20.18 -12.05
CA LYS A 68 -25.64 -20.57 -11.06
C LYS A 68 -24.66 -19.43 -10.78
N ARG A 69 -25.17 -18.38 -10.14
CA ARG A 69 -24.47 -17.10 -9.91
C ARG A 69 -23.22 -17.17 -9.01
N VAL A 70 -23.06 -18.21 -8.19
CA VAL A 70 -21.91 -18.38 -7.29
C VAL A 70 -21.42 -19.83 -7.36
N TRP A 71 -20.11 -20.02 -7.53
CA TRP A 71 -19.45 -21.33 -7.49
C TRP A 71 -18.54 -21.51 -6.28
N LEU A 72 -17.89 -20.44 -5.82
CA LEU A 72 -17.11 -20.43 -4.58
C LEU A 72 -17.20 -19.06 -3.92
N GLN A 73 -17.40 -19.01 -2.61
CA GLN A 73 -17.30 -17.76 -1.84
C GLN A 73 -16.76 -18.06 -0.44
N SER A 74 -15.74 -17.31 -0.04
CA SER A 74 -15.14 -17.31 1.29
C SER A 74 -14.62 -15.91 1.62
N PHE A 75 -14.01 -15.73 2.80
CA PHE A 75 -13.32 -14.49 3.15
C PHE A 75 -12.02 -14.26 2.33
N ALA A 76 -11.50 -15.29 1.66
CA ALA A 76 -10.22 -15.25 0.95
C ALA A 76 -10.34 -15.44 -0.57
N THR A 77 -11.48 -15.94 -1.05
CA THR A 77 -11.72 -16.30 -2.46
C THR A 77 -13.17 -16.08 -2.86
N ASN A 78 -13.40 -15.61 -4.09
CA ASN A 78 -14.75 -15.49 -4.66
C ASN A 78 -14.71 -15.85 -6.15
N ALA A 79 -15.64 -16.70 -6.59
CA ALA A 79 -15.91 -17.01 -7.99
C ALA A 79 -17.43 -16.92 -8.22
N SER A 80 -17.88 -15.81 -8.79
CA SER A 80 -19.30 -15.49 -9.01
C SER A 80 -19.54 -14.61 -10.24
N ILE A 81 -20.78 -14.62 -10.73
CA ILE A 81 -21.30 -13.70 -11.77
C ILE A 81 -22.65 -13.12 -11.37
N ASP A 82 -23.02 -12.03 -12.04
CA ASP A 82 -24.43 -11.60 -12.18
C ASP A 82 -24.74 -11.39 -13.67
N CYS A 83 -26.03 -11.46 -14.01
CA CYS A 83 -26.55 -11.31 -15.35
C CYS A 83 -27.74 -10.36 -15.39
N GLY A 84 -27.73 -9.43 -16.35
CA GLY A 84 -28.92 -8.71 -16.78
C GLY A 84 -29.70 -9.57 -17.77
N CYS A 85 -31.02 -9.72 -17.56
CA CYS A 85 -31.88 -10.48 -18.46
C CYS A 85 -32.96 -9.57 -19.06
N ASP A 86 -33.12 -9.60 -20.38
CA ASP A 86 -34.20 -8.90 -21.06
C ASP A 86 -35.55 -9.61 -20.79
N ALA A 87 -36.54 -8.83 -20.37
CA ALA A 87 -37.88 -9.32 -20.06
C ALA A 87 -38.74 -9.63 -21.31
N ALA A 88 -38.34 -9.16 -22.50
CA ALA A 88 -39.08 -9.34 -23.75
C ALA A 88 -38.70 -10.61 -24.51
N ASN A 89 -37.44 -11.08 -24.41
CA ASN A 89 -36.99 -12.32 -25.07
C ASN A 89 -36.52 -13.42 -24.09
N GLY A 90 -36.30 -13.10 -22.81
CA GLY A 90 -35.80 -14.03 -21.79
C GLY A 90 -34.29 -14.28 -21.82
N GLU A 91 -33.54 -13.60 -22.69
CA GLU A 91 -32.09 -13.77 -22.83
C GLU A 91 -31.35 -13.04 -21.72
N CYS A 92 -30.43 -13.75 -21.06
CA CYS A 92 -29.54 -13.22 -20.03
C CYS A 92 -28.13 -13.01 -20.58
N ARG A 93 -27.57 -11.82 -20.33
CA ARG A 93 -26.18 -11.47 -20.62
C ARG A 93 -25.37 -11.37 -19.34
N ILE A 94 -24.12 -11.81 -19.35
CA ILE A 94 -23.24 -11.74 -18.16
C ILE A 94 -22.77 -10.29 -17.99
N THR A 95 -23.16 -9.66 -16.87
CA THR A 95 -22.87 -8.24 -16.58
C THR A 95 -21.85 -8.07 -15.46
N HIS A 96 -21.66 -9.05 -14.59
CA HIS A 96 -20.67 -9.01 -13.53
C HIS A 96 -19.85 -10.30 -13.53
N LEU A 97 -18.54 -10.19 -13.30
CA LEU A 97 -17.64 -11.32 -13.04
C LEU A 97 -16.68 -10.96 -11.91
N ASN A 98 -16.74 -11.73 -10.81
CA ASN A 98 -15.76 -11.66 -9.73
C ASN A 98 -15.03 -13.01 -9.64
N VAL A 99 -13.72 -13.00 -9.89
CA VAL A 99 -12.83 -14.16 -9.69
C VAL A 99 -11.58 -13.68 -8.98
N THR A 100 -11.54 -13.84 -7.66
CA THR A 100 -10.53 -13.25 -6.77
C THR A 100 -9.96 -14.26 -5.78
N GLY A 101 -8.72 -14.04 -5.35
CA GLY A 101 -8.06 -14.84 -4.31
C GLY A 101 -7.38 -16.13 -4.77
N PHE A 102 -7.35 -16.43 -6.08
CA PHE A 102 -6.84 -17.70 -6.60
C PHE A 102 -5.35 -17.62 -6.96
N TRP A 103 -4.49 -18.18 -6.09
CA TRP A 103 -3.05 -18.26 -6.27
C TRP A 103 -2.59 -18.99 -7.56
N ASN A 104 -3.42 -19.89 -8.11
CA ASN A 104 -3.15 -20.63 -9.34
C ASN A 104 -3.54 -19.86 -10.61
N ILE A 105 -4.45 -18.88 -10.51
CA ILE A 105 -4.91 -18.07 -11.65
C ILE A 105 -3.81 -17.07 -12.03
N SER A 106 -3.18 -17.29 -13.19
CA SER A 106 -1.91 -16.66 -13.58
C SER A 106 -1.88 -16.02 -14.97
N VAL A 107 -2.94 -16.20 -15.76
CA VAL A 107 -3.12 -15.64 -17.11
C VAL A 107 -4.52 -15.09 -17.30
N ILE A 108 -4.68 -14.06 -18.14
CA ILE A 108 -5.99 -13.54 -18.55
C ILE A 108 -6.42 -14.26 -19.84
N PRO A 109 -7.53 -15.03 -19.87
CA PRO A 109 -8.01 -15.72 -21.06
C PRO A 109 -8.53 -14.74 -22.12
N PRO A 110 -8.15 -14.84 -23.41
CA PRO A 110 -8.70 -13.99 -24.46
C PRO A 110 -10.23 -14.04 -24.58
N ALA A 111 -10.83 -15.20 -24.26
CA ALA A 111 -12.28 -15.40 -24.27
C ALA A 111 -13.05 -14.49 -23.29
N LEU A 112 -12.37 -13.92 -22.27
CA LEU A 112 -12.97 -12.96 -21.34
C LEU A 112 -13.51 -11.71 -22.08
N PHE A 113 -12.82 -11.28 -23.13
CA PHE A 113 -13.14 -10.07 -23.89
C PHE A 113 -14.27 -10.25 -24.92
N ASN A 114 -14.89 -11.43 -24.93
CA ASN A 114 -16.14 -11.70 -25.65
C ASN A 114 -17.38 -11.38 -24.79
N LEU A 115 -17.23 -11.19 -23.47
CA LEU A 115 -18.32 -10.81 -22.56
C LEU A 115 -18.60 -9.29 -22.65
N THR A 116 -19.03 -8.83 -23.82
CA THR A 116 -19.17 -7.38 -24.16
C THR A 116 -20.17 -6.61 -23.30
N GLU A 117 -20.97 -7.30 -22.50
CA GLU A 117 -21.99 -6.74 -21.60
C GLU A 117 -21.51 -6.57 -20.16
N LEU A 118 -20.23 -6.87 -19.86
CA LEU A 118 -19.66 -6.65 -18.54
C LEU A 118 -19.70 -5.17 -18.13
N VAL A 119 -20.39 -4.93 -17.01
CA VAL A 119 -20.46 -3.69 -16.23
C VAL A 119 -19.45 -3.75 -15.06
N SER A 120 -19.18 -4.94 -14.52
CA SER A 120 -18.18 -5.13 -13.45
C SER A 120 -17.26 -6.32 -13.69
N LEU A 121 -15.96 -6.10 -13.54
CA LEU A 121 -14.91 -7.12 -13.64
C LEU A 121 -13.92 -6.96 -12.49
N ASP A 122 -13.96 -7.89 -11.55
CA ASP A 122 -12.99 -7.99 -10.44
C ASP A 122 -12.15 -9.27 -10.59
N LEU A 123 -10.86 -9.05 -10.85
CA LEU A 123 -9.80 -10.05 -10.94
C LEU A 123 -8.68 -9.77 -9.93
N SER A 124 -8.98 -9.02 -8.87
CA SER A 124 -8.02 -8.65 -7.83
C SER A 124 -7.50 -9.86 -7.03
N ASN A 125 -6.34 -9.68 -6.38
CA ASN A 125 -5.77 -10.65 -5.45
C ASN A 125 -5.56 -12.05 -6.06
N ASN A 126 -5.14 -12.13 -7.34
CA ASN A 126 -4.75 -13.38 -7.98
C ASN A 126 -3.22 -13.38 -8.25
N ASN A 127 -2.76 -14.26 -9.14
CA ASN A 127 -1.37 -14.38 -9.55
C ASN A 127 -1.18 -13.97 -11.03
N LEU A 128 -2.11 -13.17 -11.58
CA LEU A 128 -2.17 -12.80 -13.00
C LEU A 128 -0.89 -12.08 -13.45
N SER A 129 -0.36 -12.47 -14.61
CA SER A 129 0.93 -12.04 -15.13
C SER A 129 0.91 -11.82 -16.64
N GLY A 130 1.96 -11.20 -17.18
CA GLY A 130 2.00 -10.71 -18.56
C GLY A 130 1.45 -9.29 -18.68
N SER A 131 1.09 -8.87 -19.90
CA SER A 131 0.51 -7.56 -20.19
C SER A 131 -1.01 -7.60 -20.23
N ILE A 132 -1.66 -6.46 -19.94
CA ILE A 132 -3.09 -6.29 -20.22
C ILE A 132 -3.27 -6.24 -21.76
N PRO A 133 -4.12 -7.09 -22.35
CA PRO A 133 -4.30 -7.14 -23.80
C PRO A 133 -5.22 -5.99 -24.30
N PRO A 134 -4.96 -5.40 -25.49
CA PRO A 134 -5.79 -4.34 -26.08
C PRO A 134 -7.28 -4.68 -26.25
N GLU A 135 -7.60 -5.96 -26.33
CA GLU A 135 -8.96 -6.52 -26.40
C GLU A 135 -9.83 -6.16 -25.19
N VAL A 136 -9.24 -5.69 -24.07
CA VAL A 136 -10.00 -5.06 -22.97
C VAL A 136 -10.91 -3.93 -23.44
N SER A 137 -10.54 -3.24 -24.53
CA SER A 137 -11.32 -2.19 -25.15
C SER A 137 -12.65 -2.63 -25.79
N ASN A 138 -12.93 -3.95 -25.84
CA ASN A 138 -14.24 -4.51 -26.18
C ASN A 138 -15.25 -4.35 -25.03
N LEU A 139 -14.79 -4.22 -23.78
CA LEU A 139 -15.63 -4.11 -22.58
C LEU A 139 -16.08 -2.65 -22.35
N SER A 140 -16.60 -1.98 -23.38
CA SER A 140 -16.93 -0.55 -23.34
C SER A 140 -18.06 -0.16 -22.36
N LYS A 141 -18.79 -1.15 -21.84
CA LYS A 141 -19.83 -1.01 -20.82
C LYS A 141 -19.30 -1.08 -19.38
N LEU A 142 -17.99 -1.29 -19.20
CA LEU A 142 -17.38 -1.54 -17.89
C LEU A 142 -17.38 -0.27 -17.01
N GLU A 143 -18.10 -0.33 -15.90
CA GLU A 143 -18.18 0.71 -14.86
C GLU A 143 -17.21 0.43 -13.70
N THR A 144 -16.97 -0.84 -13.38
CA THR A 144 -16.03 -1.27 -12.33
C THR A 144 -14.97 -2.21 -12.90
N TRP A 145 -13.69 -1.84 -12.75
CA TRP A 145 -12.56 -2.68 -13.15
C TRP A 145 -11.50 -2.76 -12.05
N HIS A 146 -11.46 -3.90 -11.35
CA HIS A 146 -10.51 -4.17 -10.27
C HIS A 146 -9.58 -5.31 -10.70
N PHE A 147 -8.27 -5.08 -10.64
CA PHE A 147 -7.23 -6.07 -10.93
C PHE A 147 -5.96 -5.84 -10.09
N ASN A 148 -6.09 -5.09 -9.00
CA ASN A 148 -5.06 -4.85 -8.01
C ASN A 148 -4.53 -6.14 -7.37
N ASN A 149 -3.34 -6.06 -6.77
CA ASN A 149 -2.70 -7.16 -6.06
C ASN A 149 -2.45 -8.39 -6.95
N ASN A 150 -1.90 -8.16 -8.14
CA ASN A 150 -1.52 -9.19 -9.11
C ASN A 150 -0.01 -9.08 -9.43
N LYS A 151 0.40 -9.46 -10.66
CA LYS A 151 1.76 -9.37 -11.22
C LYS A 151 1.72 -8.90 -12.69
N LEU A 152 0.68 -8.19 -13.10
CA LEU A 152 0.53 -7.65 -14.47
C LEU A 152 1.62 -6.60 -14.74
N SER A 153 2.06 -6.48 -15.98
CA SER A 153 3.34 -5.87 -16.34
C SER A 153 3.36 -5.25 -17.74
N GLY A 154 4.36 -4.41 -18.03
CA GLY A 154 4.40 -3.65 -19.29
C GLY A 154 3.46 -2.43 -19.25
N PRO A 155 3.18 -1.80 -20.40
CA PRO A 155 2.35 -0.60 -20.47
C PRO A 155 0.87 -0.91 -20.19
N PHE A 156 0.16 0.09 -19.66
CA PHE A 156 -1.31 0.12 -19.69
C PHE A 156 -1.76 0.45 -21.12
N PRO A 157 -2.58 -0.39 -21.79
CA PRO A 157 -2.86 -0.24 -23.22
C PRO A 157 -3.69 1.01 -23.52
N ASN A 158 -3.35 1.72 -24.60
CA ASN A 158 -4.00 2.96 -25.01
C ASN A 158 -5.46 2.74 -25.44
N GLU A 159 -5.78 1.52 -25.88
CA GLU A 159 -7.11 1.07 -26.28
C GLU A 159 -8.10 1.09 -25.11
N SER A 160 -7.62 1.01 -23.86
CA SER A 160 -8.42 1.24 -22.64
C SER A 160 -9.10 2.61 -22.61
N SER A 161 -8.66 3.59 -23.41
CA SER A 161 -9.36 4.87 -23.59
C SER A 161 -10.82 4.75 -24.05
N ARG A 162 -11.25 3.58 -24.57
CA ARG A 162 -12.65 3.29 -24.89
C ARG A 162 -13.53 2.97 -23.68
N LEU A 163 -12.97 2.77 -22.48
CA LEU A 163 -13.69 2.41 -21.26
C LEU A 163 -14.32 3.67 -20.58
N GLY A 164 -15.01 4.50 -21.36
CA GLY A 164 -15.54 5.80 -20.92
C GLY A 164 -16.56 5.73 -19.78
N SER A 165 -17.17 4.56 -19.57
CA SER A 165 -18.18 4.31 -18.52
C SER A 165 -17.58 4.13 -17.11
N LEU A 166 -16.25 3.99 -16.98
CA LEU A 166 -15.59 3.66 -15.71
C LEU A 166 -15.91 4.64 -14.57
N GLN A 167 -16.43 4.09 -13.48
CA GLN A 167 -16.67 4.72 -12.19
C GLN A 167 -15.63 4.29 -11.14
N SER A 168 -15.17 3.03 -11.19
CA SER A 168 -14.14 2.53 -10.28
C SER A 168 -13.01 1.79 -11.01
N LEU A 169 -11.76 2.18 -10.75
CA LEU A 169 -10.56 1.59 -11.33
C LEU A 169 -9.49 1.35 -10.25
N TRP A 170 -9.27 0.09 -9.91
CA TRP A 170 -8.26 -0.34 -8.92
C TRP A 170 -7.20 -1.21 -9.58
N MET A 171 -6.00 -0.66 -9.72
CA MET A 171 -4.89 -1.28 -10.48
C MET A 171 -3.58 -1.42 -9.69
N PHE A 172 -3.58 -0.97 -8.43
CA PHE A 172 -2.43 -0.95 -7.52
C PHE A 172 -1.79 -2.33 -7.23
N ASP A 173 -0.55 -2.33 -6.73
CA ASP A 173 0.23 -3.56 -6.45
C ASP A 173 0.31 -4.51 -7.67
N ASN A 174 0.79 -3.94 -8.78
CA ASN A 174 1.13 -4.59 -10.05
C ASN A 174 2.50 -4.08 -10.54
N TYR A 175 3.05 -4.67 -11.59
CA TYR A 175 4.31 -4.26 -12.23
C TYR A 175 4.10 -3.47 -13.54
N ILE A 176 2.94 -2.82 -13.69
CA ILE A 176 2.64 -1.95 -14.84
C ILE A 176 3.58 -0.76 -14.84
N GLU A 177 4.18 -0.48 -16.01
CA GLU A 177 5.29 0.45 -16.20
C GLU A 177 5.05 1.39 -17.38
N GLY A 178 5.71 2.54 -17.38
CA GLY A 178 5.54 3.56 -18.43
C GLY A 178 5.42 4.97 -17.87
N LEU A 179 4.55 5.79 -18.45
CA LEU A 179 4.07 7.05 -17.87
C LEU A 179 2.66 6.81 -17.33
N LEU A 180 2.21 7.63 -16.36
CA LEU A 180 0.80 7.65 -15.94
C LEU A 180 -0.08 8.08 -17.14
N PRO A 181 -1.01 7.24 -17.65
CA PRO A 181 -1.68 7.52 -18.91
C PRO A 181 -2.65 8.71 -18.85
N GLU A 182 -2.45 9.71 -19.72
CA GLU A 182 -3.27 10.93 -19.76
C GLU A 182 -4.75 10.65 -20.07
N PHE A 183 -5.05 9.61 -20.85
CA PHE A 183 -6.44 9.27 -21.21
C PHE A 183 -7.31 8.82 -20.02
N ILE A 184 -6.73 8.54 -18.85
CA ILE A 184 -7.51 8.30 -17.62
C ILE A 184 -8.34 9.55 -17.27
N ALA A 185 -7.90 10.75 -17.65
CA ALA A 185 -8.66 11.99 -17.53
C ALA A 185 -9.98 12.03 -18.34
N ASN A 186 -10.16 11.10 -19.29
CA ASN A 186 -11.38 11.00 -20.10
C ASN A 186 -12.47 10.16 -19.42
N PHE A 187 -12.14 9.41 -18.36
CA PHE A 187 -13.10 8.62 -17.59
C PHE A 187 -13.83 9.53 -16.59
N THR A 188 -14.61 10.48 -17.10
CA THR A 188 -15.25 11.54 -16.29
C THR A 188 -16.25 11.03 -15.25
N ASN A 189 -16.66 9.77 -15.36
CA ASN A 189 -17.55 9.11 -14.41
C ASN A 189 -16.82 8.57 -13.16
N LEU A 190 -15.48 8.62 -13.11
CA LEU A 190 -14.70 8.07 -11.99
C LEU A 190 -15.06 8.70 -10.64
N THR A 191 -15.39 7.82 -9.69
CA THR A 191 -15.61 8.12 -8.26
C THR A 191 -14.48 7.54 -7.39
N ASP A 192 -13.89 6.39 -7.74
CA ASP A 192 -12.84 5.73 -6.95
C ASP A 192 -11.67 5.25 -7.84
N LEU A 193 -10.55 5.98 -7.79
CA LEU A 193 -9.34 5.73 -8.60
C LEU A 193 -8.13 5.39 -7.71
N ARG A 194 -7.56 4.19 -7.87
CA ARG A 194 -6.45 3.69 -7.04
C ARG A 194 -5.27 3.15 -7.86
N ILE A 195 -4.19 3.94 -7.86
CA ILE A 195 -2.99 3.82 -8.69
C ILE A 195 -1.75 4.00 -7.80
N TYR A 196 -1.27 2.93 -7.14
CA TYR A 196 -0.07 2.99 -6.30
C TYR A 196 0.71 1.67 -6.28
N GLY A 197 1.96 1.71 -5.79
CA GLY A 197 2.84 0.53 -5.69
C GLY A 197 3.29 -0.08 -7.03
N MET A 198 3.12 0.64 -8.14
CA MET A 198 3.46 0.15 -9.49
C MET A 198 4.89 0.55 -9.91
N LYS A 199 5.15 0.58 -11.23
CA LYS A 199 6.34 1.15 -11.88
C LYS A 199 5.96 2.31 -12.81
N LEU A 200 4.82 2.96 -12.56
CA LEU A 200 4.40 4.13 -13.31
C LEU A 200 5.27 5.32 -12.94
N ARG A 201 5.46 6.23 -13.89
CA ARG A 201 6.31 7.41 -13.75
C ARG A 201 5.49 8.68 -13.98
N GLY A 202 5.89 9.75 -13.32
CA GLY A 202 5.31 11.08 -13.50
C GLY A 202 5.73 11.74 -14.81
N PRO A 203 5.25 12.97 -15.07
CA PRO A 203 4.40 13.77 -14.19
C PRO A 203 2.95 13.27 -14.12
N ILE A 204 2.21 13.69 -13.09
CA ILE A 204 0.74 13.53 -13.07
C ILE A 204 0.12 14.40 -14.19
N PRO A 205 -0.75 13.85 -15.07
CA PRO A 205 -1.37 14.63 -16.13
C PRO A 205 -2.33 15.71 -15.58
N LYS A 206 -2.10 16.98 -15.92
CA LYS A 206 -2.92 18.14 -15.50
C LYS A 206 -4.42 17.97 -15.74
N ASN A 207 -4.81 17.20 -16.76
CA ASN A 207 -6.20 16.98 -17.15
C ASN A 207 -6.96 16.09 -16.15
N PHE A 208 -6.30 15.48 -15.16
CA PHE A 208 -6.98 14.77 -14.06
C PHE A 208 -7.92 15.71 -13.27
N SER A 209 -7.77 17.03 -13.40
CA SER A 209 -8.72 18.05 -12.94
C SER A 209 -10.15 17.84 -13.48
N ASN A 210 -10.30 17.25 -14.66
CA ASN A 210 -11.58 16.91 -15.29
C ASN A 210 -12.38 15.82 -14.54
N LEU A 211 -11.76 15.08 -13.62
CA LEU A 211 -12.38 13.98 -12.87
C LEU A 211 -13.23 14.51 -11.70
N ILE A 212 -14.19 15.38 -12.02
CA ILE A 212 -14.97 16.17 -11.06
C ILE A 212 -15.87 15.35 -10.13
N ASN A 213 -16.13 14.08 -10.48
CA ASN A 213 -16.96 13.15 -9.72
C ASN A 213 -16.19 12.37 -8.64
N LEU A 214 -14.86 12.52 -8.53
CA LEU A 214 -14.03 11.76 -7.59
C LEU A 214 -14.49 11.90 -6.13
N GLU A 215 -14.73 10.76 -5.50
CA GLU A 215 -14.90 10.60 -4.06
C GLU A 215 -13.59 10.15 -3.40
N LYS A 216 -12.76 9.37 -4.11
CA LYS A 216 -11.50 8.80 -3.63
C LYS A 216 -10.45 8.79 -4.73
N LEU A 217 -9.33 9.46 -4.47
CA LEU A 217 -8.12 9.41 -5.30
C LEU A 217 -6.96 8.91 -4.43
N MET A 218 -6.42 7.75 -4.76
CA MET A 218 -5.19 7.22 -4.17
C MET A 218 -4.15 7.02 -5.27
N LEU A 219 -3.27 8.00 -5.44
CA LEU A 219 -2.19 8.00 -6.41
C LEU A 219 -0.86 8.07 -5.66
N GLY A 220 0.10 7.21 -5.97
CA GLY A 220 1.35 7.19 -5.21
C GLY A 220 2.46 6.29 -5.73
N ASP A 221 3.63 6.46 -5.13
CA ASP A 221 4.85 5.70 -5.42
C ASP A 221 5.26 5.76 -6.91
N LEU A 222 5.26 6.97 -7.48
CA LEU A 222 5.62 7.22 -8.88
C LEU A 222 7.14 7.40 -9.05
N ASP A 223 7.72 6.72 -10.04
CA ASP A 223 9.17 6.72 -10.29
C ASP A 223 9.61 7.89 -11.20
N GLY A 224 9.89 9.03 -10.58
CA GLY A 224 10.50 10.19 -11.25
C GLY A 224 9.55 10.97 -12.19
N GLY A 225 10.08 12.05 -12.75
CA GLY A 225 9.29 13.09 -13.41
C GLY A 225 8.66 14.04 -12.38
N ASN A 226 8.99 15.33 -12.46
CA ASN A 226 8.51 16.31 -11.48
C ASN A 226 7.02 16.60 -11.72
N SER A 227 6.18 16.28 -10.76
CA SER A 227 4.74 16.55 -10.79
C SER A 227 4.43 17.96 -10.27
N THR A 228 3.32 18.51 -10.74
CA THR A 228 2.80 19.82 -10.29
C THR A 228 1.44 19.62 -9.62
N PHE A 229 0.98 20.56 -8.79
CA PHE A 229 -0.27 20.48 -8.03
C PHE A 229 -1.51 20.90 -8.86
N ASN A 230 -1.28 21.41 -10.09
CA ASN A 230 -2.29 22.01 -10.96
C ASN A 230 -3.33 21.03 -11.57
N PHE A 231 -3.22 19.73 -11.29
CA PHE A 231 -4.24 18.74 -11.68
C PHE A 231 -5.40 18.64 -10.68
N ILE A 232 -5.32 19.28 -9.51
CA ILE A 232 -6.34 19.21 -8.47
C ILE A 232 -7.33 20.36 -8.66
N ALA A 233 -8.62 20.04 -8.68
CA ALA A 233 -9.72 21.01 -8.83
C ALA A 233 -10.60 21.06 -7.57
N ASP A 234 -11.64 21.90 -7.60
CA ASP A 234 -12.70 21.97 -6.57
C ASP A 234 -13.60 20.71 -6.63
N TRP A 235 -13.07 19.56 -6.19
CA TRP A 235 -13.79 18.28 -6.19
C TRP A 235 -14.78 18.20 -5.02
N ALA A 236 -16.03 18.60 -5.28
CA ALA A 236 -17.11 18.70 -4.29
C ALA A 236 -17.46 17.38 -3.56
N ASN A 237 -17.13 16.22 -4.15
CA ASN A 237 -17.40 14.91 -3.57
C ASN A 237 -16.20 14.26 -2.86
N LEU A 238 -14.99 14.82 -2.99
CA LEU A 238 -13.78 14.11 -2.56
C LEU A 238 -13.69 13.96 -1.04
N SER A 239 -13.62 12.70 -0.59
CA SER A 239 -13.41 12.27 0.78
C SER A 239 -11.96 11.86 1.07
N THR A 240 -11.30 11.22 0.10
CA THR A 240 -9.96 10.65 0.26
C THR A 240 -9.03 11.17 -0.82
N LEU A 241 -7.93 11.79 -0.41
CA LEU A 241 -6.82 12.19 -1.28
C LEU A 241 -5.51 11.64 -0.74
N SER A 242 -4.89 10.71 -1.45
CA SER A 242 -3.49 10.34 -1.25
C SER A 242 -2.70 10.63 -2.53
N LEU A 243 -1.60 11.35 -2.36
CA LEU A 243 -0.61 11.77 -3.37
C LEU A 243 0.81 11.46 -2.88
N ARG A 244 0.95 10.43 -2.03
CA ARG A 244 2.20 10.08 -1.36
C ARG A 244 3.28 9.67 -2.37
N LYS A 245 4.47 10.27 -2.29
CA LYS A 245 5.61 9.93 -3.16
C LYS A 245 5.25 10.02 -4.66
N CYS A 246 4.68 11.16 -5.05
CA CYS A 246 4.29 11.47 -6.44
C CYS A 246 5.29 12.39 -7.17
N GLY A 247 6.41 12.73 -6.53
CA GLY A 247 7.42 13.64 -7.09
C GLY A 247 6.91 15.07 -7.25
N ILE A 248 5.95 15.51 -6.41
CA ILE A 248 5.38 16.86 -6.50
C ILE A 248 6.37 17.87 -5.90
N ILE A 249 6.69 18.93 -6.65
CA ILE A 249 7.73 19.92 -6.29
C ILE A 249 7.19 21.33 -5.99
N ASP A 250 5.88 21.54 -6.11
CA ASP A 250 5.27 22.86 -6.11
C ASP A 250 5.17 23.49 -4.71
N GLN A 251 4.93 24.80 -4.68
CA GLN A 251 4.28 25.43 -3.54
C GLN A 251 2.78 25.12 -3.57
N LEU A 252 2.16 24.89 -2.41
CA LEU A 252 0.69 24.86 -2.35
C LEU A 252 0.13 26.19 -2.90
N PRO A 253 -0.97 26.17 -3.67
CA PRO A 253 -1.58 27.39 -4.18
C PRO A 253 -2.11 28.26 -3.04
N SER A 254 -1.98 29.58 -3.16
CA SER A 254 -2.45 30.56 -2.17
C SER A 254 -3.95 30.43 -1.88
N THR A 255 -4.73 30.04 -2.89
CA THR A 255 -6.11 29.57 -2.77
C THR A 255 -6.12 28.05 -2.92
N PRO A 256 -6.17 27.26 -1.84
CA PRO A 256 -6.24 25.79 -1.91
C PRO A 256 -7.59 25.32 -2.47
N PRO A 257 -7.63 24.17 -3.18
CA PRO A 257 -8.86 23.65 -3.81
C PRO A 257 -9.92 23.27 -2.77
N LYS A 258 -11.20 23.51 -3.11
CA LYS A 258 -12.34 23.25 -2.23
C LYS A 258 -12.71 21.77 -2.23
N LEU A 259 -12.31 21.07 -1.16
CA LEU A 259 -12.58 19.64 -0.93
C LEU A 259 -13.49 19.50 0.31
N PRO A 260 -14.80 19.82 0.22
CA PRO A 260 -15.67 20.02 1.39
C PRO A 260 -16.03 18.72 2.14
N LYS A 261 -15.80 17.55 1.55
CA LYS A 261 -16.03 16.23 2.18
C LYS A 261 -14.75 15.55 2.66
N LEU A 262 -13.59 16.21 2.58
CA LEU A 262 -12.28 15.58 2.79
C LEU A 262 -12.11 15.06 4.23
N THR A 263 -11.98 13.75 4.38
CA THR A 263 -11.71 13.08 5.66
C THR A 263 -10.28 12.56 5.76
N TYR A 264 -9.62 12.27 4.63
CA TYR A 264 -8.25 11.76 4.56
C TYR A 264 -7.43 12.56 3.54
N LEU A 265 -6.35 13.20 3.99
CA LEU A 265 -5.36 13.86 3.13
C LEU A 265 -3.96 13.30 3.43
N ASP A 266 -3.27 12.78 2.42
CA ASP A 266 -1.89 12.30 2.50
C ASP A 266 -1.04 12.84 1.34
N LEU A 267 -0.12 13.74 1.65
CA LEU A 267 0.79 14.40 0.72
C LEU A 267 2.27 14.03 0.99
N ARG A 268 2.53 12.98 1.78
CA ARG A 268 3.87 12.69 2.31
C ARG A 268 4.90 12.29 1.26
N SER A 269 6.18 12.43 1.63
CA SER A 269 7.34 12.02 0.84
C SER A 269 7.38 12.70 -0.54
N ASN A 270 7.06 13.99 -0.57
CA ASN A 270 7.14 14.86 -1.75
C ASN A 270 8.14 16.00 -1.49
N ASN A 271 8.22 16.97 -2.38
CA ASN A 271 8.99 18.20 -2.20
C ASN A 271 8.05 19.42 -2.22
N LEU A 272 6.86 19.28 -1.61
CA LEU A 272 5.91 20.38 -1.51
C LEU A 272 6.43 21.45 -0.56
N SER A 273 6.12 22.71 -0.85
CA SER A 273 6.48 23.85 0.00
C SER A 273 5.35 24.88 0.10
N GLY A 274 5.62 26.00 0.76
CA GLY A 274 4.63 27.02 1.10
C GLY A 274 4.39 27.11 2.61
N SER A 275 3.29 27.75 3.00
CA SER A 275 2.92 27.95 4.41
C SER A 275 1.96 26.85 4.87
N ILE A 276 2.24 26.22 6.01
CA ILE A 276 1.36 25.22 6.64
C ILE A 276 -0.06 25.77 6.90
N GLN A 277 -0.20 27.08 7.04
CA GLN A 277 -1.48 27.80 7.18
C GLN A 277 -2.44 27.56 5.98
N GLN A 278 -1.92 27.19 4.81
CA GLN A 278 -2.73 26.88 3.62
C GLN A 278 -3.55 25.59 3.78
N LEU A 279 -3.30 24.78 4.80
CA LEU A 279 -4.08 23.58 5.14
C LEU A 279 -5.26 23.85 6.08
N LEU A 280 -5.42 25.07 6.59
CA LEU A 280 -6.55 25.46 7.48
C LEU A 280 -7.95 25.08 6.94
N PRO A 281 -8.25 25.11 5.64
CA PRO A 281 -9.55 24.64 5.11
C PRO A 281 -9.81 23.14 5.36
N TYR A 282 -8.77 22.32 5.48
CA TYR A 282 -8.85 20.87 5.68
C TYR A 282 -8.80 20.45 7.16
N ARG A 283 -8.84 21.41 8.10
CA ARG A 283 -8.79 21.13 9.55
C ARG A 283 -9.91 20.21 10.07
N SER A 284 -11.01 20.08 9.32
CA SER A 284 -12.13 19.20 9.67
C SER A 284 -11.95 17.73 9.22
N SER A 285 -10.85 17.41 8.53
CA SER A 285 -10.49 16.03 8.19
C SER A 285 -10.18 15.20 9.45
N ARG A 286 -10.15 13.87 9.30
CA ARG A 286 -9.71 12.93 10.36
C ARG A 286 -8.20 12.64 10.26
N TYR A 287 -7.64 12.70 9.06
CA TYR A 287 -6.22 12.45 8.80
C TYR A 287 -5.65 13.57 7.91
N LEU A 288 -4.58 14.21 8.37
CA LEU A 288 -3.82 15.23 7.63
C LEU A 288 -2.33 14.89 7.71
N TYR A 289 -1.84 14.18 6.70
CA TYR A 289 -0.48 13.70 6.63
C TYR A 289 0.31 14.50 5.59
N VAL A 290 1.25 15.31 6.05
CA VAL A 290 2.09 16.19 5.22
C VAL A 290 3.58 16.09 5.60
N GLY A 291 3.97 15.08 6.38
CA GLY A 291 5.35 14.79 6.72
C GLY A 291 6.24 14.54 5.49
N GLU A 292 7.56 14.62 5.68
CA GLU A 292 8.57 14.47 4.61
C GLU A 292 8.29 15.40 3.42
N ASN A 293 8.34 16.71 3.69
CA ASN A 293 8.11 17.81 2.74
C ASN A 293 8.92 19.06 3.18
N ASN A 294 8.72 20.19 2.51
CA ASN A 294 9.40 21.45 2.79
C ASN A 294 8.41 22.57 3.16
N PHE A 295 7.37 22.25 3.95
CA PHE A 295 6.44 23.25 4.49
C PHE A 295 7.12 24.15 5.53
N SER A 296 6.61 25.37 5.63
CA SER A 296 7.19 26.45 6.43
C SER A 296 6.13 27.24 7.20
N GLY A 297 6.59 28.15 8.07
CA GLY A 297 5.73 29.01 8.88
C GLY A 297 5.32 28.39 10.22
N GLN A 298 4.45 29.10 10.94
CA GLN A 298 3.94 28.67 12.24
C GLN A 298 2.81 27.66 12.09
N LEU A 299 2.85 26.59 12.89
CA LEU A 299 1.78 25.61 13.04
C LEU A 299 0.48 26.30 13.53
N PRO A 300 -0.64 26.22 12.79
CA PRO A 300 -1.94 26.74 13.26
C PRO A 300 -2.46 25.83 14.38
N SER A 301 -2.94 26.40 15.48
CA SER A 301 -3.51 25.60 16.58
C SER A 301 -4.80 24.89 16.17
N GLU A 302 -5.49 25.38 15.15
CA GLU A 302 -6.77 24.86 14.64
C GLU A 302 -6.64 23.52 13.90
N ILE A 303 -5.42 23.12 13.49
CA ILE A 303 -5.16 21.77 12.97
C ILE A 303 -4.57 20.82 14.02
N VAL A 304 -4.33 21.28 15.25
CA VAL A 304 -3.80 20.45 16.34
C VAL A 304 -4.93 20.16 17.34
N GLN A 305 -5.55 18.99 17.19
CA GLN A 305 -6.74 18.61 17.96
C GLN A 305 -6.87 17.09 18.07
N SER A 306 -7.56 16.59 19.10
CA SER A 306 -7.71 15.15 19.36
C SER A 306 -8.48 14.36 18.30
N SER A 307 -9.26 15.03 17.43
CA SER A 307 -10.04 14.42 16.36
C SER A 307 -9.30 14.32 15.01
N LEU A 308 -8.11 14.90 14.90
CA LEU A 308 -7.32 14.96 13.67
C LEU A 308 -5.94 14.34 13.90
N ALA A 309 -5.70 13.20 13.26
CA ALA A 309 -4.38 12.60 13.16
C ALA A 309 -3.50 13.44 12.22
N LEU A 310 -2.51 14.13 12.80
CA LEU A 310 -1.65 15.08 12.12
C LEU A 310 -0.23 14.52 11.99
N ASP A 311 0.28 14.40 10.76
CA ASP A 311 1.71 14.17 10.54
C ASP A 311 2.34 15.37 9.84
N ILE A 312 3.24 16.04 10.55
CA ILE A 312 4.05 17.17 10.11
C ILE A 312 5.55 16.89 10.27
N SER A 313 5.95 15.62 10.40
CA SER A 313 7.35 15.20 10.54
C SER A 313 8.22 15.64 9.36
N TYR A 314 9.53 15.74 9.56
CA TYR A 314 10.50 16.08 8.50
C TYR A 314 10.09 17.26 7.60
N ASN A 315 9.65 18.36 8.21
CA ASN A 315 9.37 19.64 7.56
C ASN A 315 10.27 20.72 8.18
N PRO A 316 11.53 20.86 7.73
CA PRO A 316 12.59 21.56 8.49
C PRO A 316 12.39 23.08 8.63
N LEU A 317 11.54 23.69 7.79
CA LEU A 317 11.22 25.13 7.82
C LEU A 317 9.99 25.45 8.68
N LEU A 318 9.27 24.44 9.16
CA LEU A 318 8.05 24.57 9.96
C LEU A 318 8.41 24.76 11.44
N ASN A 319 7.73 25.71 12.08
CA ASN A 319 7.95 26.10 13.47
C ASN A 319 6.62 26.37 14.22
N GLY A 320 6.71 26.84 15.45
CA GLY A 320 5.56 27.08 16.34
C GLY A 320 5.63 26.22 17.60
N SER A 321 4.55 26.17 18.35
CA SER A 321 4.45 25.40 19.60
C SER A 321 3.17 24.57 19.66
N LEU A 322 3.21 23.47 20.42
CA LEU A 322 1.99 22.77 20.81
C LEU A 322 1.24 23.58 21.87
N PRO A 323 -0.10 23.72 21.75
CA PRO A 323 -0.89 24.33 22.81
C PRO A 323 -0.91 23.44 24.06
N ASN A 324 -1.26 24.02 25.21
CA ASN A 324 -1.22 23.32 26.49
C ASN A 324 -2.20 22.13 26.50
N ILE A 325 -1.67 20.91 26.68
CA ILE A 325 -2.46 19.67 26.68
C ILE A 325 -2.94 19.32 28.10
N PRO A 326 -4.26 19.08 28.30
CA PRO A 326 -4.77 18.42 29.50
C PRO A 326 -4.18 17.01 29.66
N ALA A 327 -3.71 16.65 30.85
CA ALA A 327 -2.91 15.44 31.09
C ALA A 327 -3.62 14.11 30.75
N ASP A 328 -4.95 14.12 30.60
CA ASP A 328 -5.79 13.00 30.15
C ASP A 328 -5.82 12.80 28.62
N ARG A 329 -5.42 13.79 27.82
CA ARG A 329 -5.62 13.80 26.35
C ARG A 329 -4.32 13.68 25.57
N LYS A 330 -3.96 12.47 25.16
CA LYS A 330 -3.00 12.31 24.05
C LYS A 330 -3.61 12.81 22.75
N TRP A 331 -2.84 13.55 21.96
CA TRP A 331 -3.21 13.94 20.60
C TRP A 331 -2.44 13.09 19.58
N PRO A 332 -3.09 12.64 18.49
CA PRO A 332 -2.45 11.84 17.47
C PRO A 332 -1.61 12.73 16.54
N ILE A 333 -0.46 13.21 17.03
CA ILE A 333 0.49 14.03 16.26
C ILE A 333 1.86 13.38 16.13
N ASN A 334 2.39 13.35 14.90
CA ASN A 334 3.79 13.10 14.61
C ASN A 334 4.46 14.38 14.07
N TYR A 335 5.54 14.81 14.72
CA TYR A 335 6.32 16.00 14.36
C TYR A 335 7.84 15.75 14.41
N ILE A 336 8.25 14.49 14.33
CA ILE A 336 9.66 14.10 14.45
C ILE A 336 10.50 14.70 13.32
N GLY A 337 11.68 15.24 13.64
CA GLY A 337 12.49 15.99 12.66
C GLY A 337 11.98 17.40 12.32
N THR A 338 10.86 17.86 12.92
CA THR A 338 10.28 19.20 12.70
C THR A 338 10.42 20.07 13.96
N SER A 339 10.59 21.38 13.78
CA SER A 339 11.00 22.30 14.87
C SER A 339 9.83 22.86 15.69
N ILE A 340 9.10 21.97 16.35
CA ILE A 340 7.97 22.32 17.23
C ILE A 340 8.41 22.43 18.70
N ASP A 341 8.09 23.55 19.35
CA ASP A 341 8.17 23.69 20.79
C ASP A 341 7.05 22.88 21.48
N ALA A 342 7.42 21.74 22.08
CA ALA A 342 6.53 20.91 22.88
C ALA A 342 6.73 21.09 24.41
N SER A 343 7.44 22.12 24.87
CA SER A 343 7.81 22.35 26.29
C SER A 343 6.62 22.44 27.26
N ARG A 344 5.43 22.78 26.75
CA ARG A 344 4.17 22.90 27.50
C ARG A 344 3.35 21.61 27.55
N THR A 345 3.83 20.57 26.85
CA THR A 345 3.13 19.30 26.60
C THR A 345 3.96 18.10 27.07
N ILE A 346 5.29 18.20 26.96
CA ILE A 346 6.24 17.13 27.26
C ILE A 346 7.31 17.68 28.22
N ASN A 347 7.85 16.82 29.09
CA ASN A 347 8.96 17.18 29.98
C ASN A 347 10.21 17.64 29.18
N SER A 348 11.05 18.46 29.82
CA SER A 348 12.21 19.11 29.20
C SER A 348 13.29 18.14 28.70
N GLU A 349 13.42 16.97 29.33
CA GLU A 349 14.41 15.95 28.95
C GLU A 349 14.01 15.27 27.64
N ASN A 350 12.75 14.84 27.53
CA ASN A 350 12.20 14.26 26.31
C ASN A 350 12.12 15.30 25.18
N LEU A 351 11.89 16.58 25.49
CA LEU A 351 12.00 17.67 24.52
C LEU A 351 13.43 17.80 23.97
N THR A 352 14.44 17.78 24.84
CA THR A 352 15.87 17.81 24.45
C THR A 352 16.21 16.65 23.53
N LEU A 353 15.66 15.46 23.81
CA LEU A 353 15.83 14.27 22.98
C LEU A 353 15.23 14.44 21.57
N LEU A 354 14.00 14.95 21.47
CA LEU A 354 13.34 15.20 20.20
C LEU A 354 14.02 16.35 19.40
N ASN A 355 14.55 17.37 20.07
CA ASN A 355 15.36 18.43 19.44
C ASN A 355 16.67 17.88 18.84
N CYS A 356 17.27 16.86 19.45
CA CYS A 356 18.40 16.14 18.87
C CYS A 356 17.99 15.33 17.61
N LEU A 357 16.79 14.72 17.58
CA LEU A 357 16.29 14.09 16.35
C LEU A 357 16.00 15.10 15.22
N GLY A 358 15.75 16.37 15.56
CA GLY A 358 15.75 17.50 14.61
C GLY A 358 17.14 18.00 14.17
N MET A 359 18.21 17.29 14.55
CA MET A 359 19.63 17.61 14.30
C MET A 359 20.12 19.00 14.76
N LYS A 360 19.33 19.74 15.55
CA LYS A 360 19.71 21.08 16.04
C LYS A 360 20.59 21.02 17.29
N GLU A 361 20.26 20.15 18.24
CA GLU A 361 20.81 20.22 19.61
C GLU A 361 21.24 18.86 20.18
N CYS A 362 21.89 18.00 19.38
CA CYS A 362 22.57 16.80 19.90
C CYS A 362 23.86 17.16 20.68
N ASN A 363 23.75 17.96 21.73
CA ASN A 363 24.90 18.40 22.51
C ASN A 363 25.49 17.22 23.31
N ARG A 364 26.77 16.93 23.06
CA ARG A 364 27.45 15.71 23.53
C ARG A 364 27.61 15.62 25.05
N THR A 365 27.44 16.74 25.77
CA THR A 365 27.70 16.85 27.21
C THR A 365 26.62 16.24 28.10
N SER A 366 25.41 16.00 27.60
CA SER A 366 24.28 15.52 28.41
C SER A 366 24.26 14.00 28.64
N TYR A 367 24.97 13.22 27.82
CA TYR A 367 25.02 11.76 27.92
C TYR A 367 26.21 11.31 28.77
N THR A 368 26.04 11.31 30.09
CA THR A 368 27.10 10.96 31.06
C THR A 368 27.60 9.51 30.94
N ASN A 369 26.79 8.61 30.38
CA ASN A 369 27.18 7.26 29.98
C ASN A 369 26.68 6.99 28.54
N PRO A 370 27.54 6.97 27.51
CA PRO A 370 27.11 6.75 26.14
C PRO A 370 26.83 5.26 25.85
N ILE A 371 25.80 4.98 25.07
CA ILE A 371 25.20 3.65 24.95
C ILE A 371 25.99 2.77 23.96
N THR A 372 26.34 1.56 24.39
CA THR A 372 27.11 0.57 23.62
C THR A 372 26.26 -0.59 23.09
N SER A 373 25.08 -0.80 23.67
CA SER A 373 24.06 -1.73 23.18
C SER A 373 22.66 -1.36 23.69
N PHE A 374 21.64 -1.66 22.90
CA PHE A 374 20.24 -1.36 23.14
C PHE A 374 19.35 -2.50 22.60
N ALA A 375 18.16 -2.73 23.17
CA ALA A 375 17.17 -3.66 22.62
C ALA A 375 15.73 -3.31 23.04
N VAL A 376 14.75 -3.65 22.18
CA VAL A 376 13.30 -3.38 22.38
C VAL A 376 12.43 -4.52 21.86
N ASN A 377 11.40 -4.87 22.62
CA ASN A 377 10.38 -5.85 22.26
C ASN A 377 9.19 -5.13 21.61
N CYS A 378 9.19 -5.03 20.28
CA CYS A 378 8.31 -4.14 19.53
C CYS A 378 6.83 -4.53 19.68
N GLY A 379 6.00 -3.63 20.20
CA GLY A 379 4.61 -3.92 20.54
C GLY A 379 4.41 -4.81 21.78
N GLY A 380 5.48 -5.15 22.51
CA GLY A 380 5.48 -6.08 23.62
C GLY A 380 6.03 -5.51 24.92
N LYS A 381 5.80 -6.22 26.03
CA LYS A 381 6.34 -5.85 27.35
C LYS A 381 7.83 -6.15 27.46
N GLN A 382 8.51 -5.50 28.42
CA GLN A 382 9.92 -5.76 28.71
C GLN A 382 10.20 -7.27 28.92
N LYS A 383 11.29 -7.76 28.33
CA LYS A 383 11.74 -9.16 28.41
C LYS A 383 13.25 -9.22 28.70
N THR A 384 13.66 -10.05 29.65
CA THR A 384 15.08 -10.22 30.02
C THR A 384 15.50 -11.68 29.89
N TYR A 385 16.54 -11.93 29.10
CA TYR A 385 17.12 -13.26 28.91
C TYR A 385 18.48 -13.33 29.61
N GLN A 386 18.68 -14.35 30.45
CA GLN A 386 19.82 -14.50 31.37
C GLN A 386 20.90 -15.48 30.84
N ASP A 387 21.09 -15.57 29.53
CA ASP A 387 22.26 -16.24 28.96
C ASP A 387 23.56 -15.44 29.26
N SER A 388 24.70 -16.03 28.95
CA SER A 388 26.11 -15.66 29.11
C SER A 388 26.49 -14.17 28.97
N LEU A 389 25.66 -13.36 28.31
CA LEU A 389 25.58 -11.92 28.54
C LEU A 389 24.08 -11.56 28.61
N PRO A 390 23.55 -11.10 29.75
CA PRO A 390 22.12 -10.86 29.90
C PRO A 390 21.65 -9.70 29.01
N ILE A 391 20.50 -9.88 28.36
CA ILE A 391 19.92 -8.88 27.45
C ILE A 391 18.50 -8.56 27.92
N THR A 392 18.26 -7.29 28.24
CA THR A 392 16.91 -6.74 28.46
C THR A 392 16.46 -6.07 27.17
N PHE A 393 15.33 -6.53 26.62
CA PHE A 393 14.57 -5.86 25.58
C PHE A 393 13.52 -4.99 26.27
N SER A 394 13.59 -3.67 26.09
CA SER A 394 12.64 -2.71 26.70
C SER A 394 11.21 -2.85 26.17
N ASP A 395 10.26 -2.33 26.96
CA ASP A 395 8.82 -2.31 26.66
C ASP A 395 8.48 -1.36 25.50
N ASP A 396 7.66 -1.79 24.55
CA ASP A 396 7.12 -0.95 23.48
C ASP A 396 5.59 -1.15 23.34
N THR A 397 4.88 -1.13 24.47
CA THR A 397 3.42 -1.28 24.51
C THR A 397 2.64 -0.01 24.20
N SER A 398 3.30 1.10 23.84
CA SER A 398 2.64 2.40 23.67
C SER A 398 1.65 2.40 22.50
N ASN A 399 0.39 2.77 22.76
CA ASN A 399 -0.56 3.13 21.72
C ASN A 399 -0.15 4.49 21.11
N LEU A 400 0.08 4.52 19.80
CA LEU A 400 0.52 5.69 19.02
C LEU A 400 -0.61 6.30 18.19
N GLY A 401 -1.82 5.75 18.23
CA GLY A 401 -2.95 6.20 17.38
C GLY A 401 -2.63 6.06 15.89
N ALA A 402 -3.25 6.90 15.07
CA ALA A 402 -3.00 6.95 13.62
C ALA A 402 -1.76 7.76 13.18
N ALA A 403 -1.24 8.60 14.08
CA ALA A 403 0.03 9.31 13.95
C ALA A 403 0.52 9.63 15.37
N GLY A 404 1.78 9.36 15.69
CA GLY A 404 2.26 9.54 17.06
C GLY A 404 3.74 9.26 17.27
N ILE A 405 4.25 9.72 18.42
CA ILE A 405 5.61 9.52 18.90
C ILE A 405 5.57 8.99 20.35
N HIS A 406 6.45 8.06 20.68
CA HIS A 406 6.75 7.69 22.07
C HIS A 406 8.26 7.74 22.30
N VAL A 407 8.66 8.51 23.33
CA VAL A 407 9.99 8.47 23.94
C VAL A 407 9.93 7.51 25.12
N ASP A 408 10.88 6.60 25.22
CA ASP A 408 10.91 5.56 26.25
C ASP A 408 11.31 6.09 27.64
N THR A 409 11.07 5.28 28.67
CA THR A 409 11.34 5.63 30.08
C THR A 409 12.81 5.93 30.35
N ASP A 410 13.73 5.19 29.73
CA ASP A 410 15.17 5.32 29.94
C ASP A 410 15.80 6.36 28.98
N LYS A 411 15.01 6.97 28.08
CA LYS A 411 15.39 7.99 27.09
C LYS A 411 16.50 7.53 26.13
N GLN A 412 16.58 6.22 25.88
CA GLN A 412 17.55 5.57 25.00
C GLN A 412 17.04 5.41 23.57
N TRP A 413 15.72 5.49 23.38
CA TRP A 413 15.11 5.40 22.06
C TRP A 413 13.77 6.15 21.95
N VAL A 414 13.38 6.36 20.69
CA VAL A 414 12.11 6.96 20.29
C VAL A 414 11.50 6.10 19.19
N VAL A 415 10.20 5.83 19.26
CA VAL A 415 9.41 5.30 18.13
C VAL A 415 8.47 6.36 17.59
N SER A 416 8.37 6.43 16.26
CA SER A 416 7.40 7.25 15.53
C SER A 416 6.59 6.36 14.60
N HIS A 417 5.29 6.63 14.52
CA HIS A 417 4.32 5.93 13.69
C HIS A 417 3.46 6.93 12.91
N VAL A 418 3.22 6.63 11.64
CA VAL A 418 2.20 7.26 10.81
C VAL A 418 1.52 6.18 9.96
N GLY A 419 0.20 6.18 9.91
CA GLY A 419 -0.57 5.47 8.89
C GLY A 419 -1.81 4.77 9.42
N SER A 420 -2.97 5.39 9.18
CA SER A 420 -4.26 4.71 9.18
C SER A 420 -4.71 4.31 7.78
N ASP A 421 -5.73 3.46 7.73
CA ASP A 421 -6.50 3.19 6.51
C ASP A 421 -7.62 4.24 6.38
N PRO A 422 -7.94 4.76 5.19
CA PRO A 422 -9.11 5.63 5.00
C PRO A 422 -10.45 4.91 5.22
N VAL A 423 -10.51 3.57 5.10
CA VAL A 423 -11.75 2.77 5.21
C VAL A 423 -11.96 2.25 6.65
N VAL A 424 -10.88 1.96 7.38
CA VAL A 424 -10.93 1.21 8.65
C VAL A 424 -10.77 2.10 9.88
N SER A 425 -11.21 1.61 11.03
CA SER A 425 -10.90 2.18 12.33
C SER A 425 -9.39 2.18 12.66
N GLU A 426 -9.04 3.02 13.64
CA GLU A 426 -7.69 3.15 14.17
C GLU A 426 -7.22 1.83 14.79
N SER A 427 -6.05 1.37 14.35
CA SER A 427 -5.31 0.30 15.01
C SER A 427 -4.37 0.90 16.06
N PRO A 428 -4.11 0.23 17.21
CA PRO A 428 -3.08 0.67 18.15
C PRO A 428 -1.65 0.56 17.61
N GLY A 429 -1.47 0.07 16.36
CA GLY A 429 -0.17 -0.19 15.75
C GLY A 429 0.55 -1.39 16.36
N ILE A 430 -0.17 -2.30 17.03
CA ILE A 430 0.38 -3.47 17.71
C ILE A 430 -0.48 -4.69 17.34
N VAL A 431 0.16 -5.82 17.06
CA VAL A 431 -0.47 -7.12 16.84
C VAL A 431 0.16 -8.18 17.75
N ASN A 432 -0.56 -9.25 18.05
CA ASN A 432 -0.08 -10.33 18.90
C ASN A 432 -0.62 -11.70 18.44
N THR A 433 0.00 -12.77 18.94
CA THR A 433 -0.46 -14.14 18.77
C THR A 433 -0.26 -14.95 20.05
N ASN A 434 -1.22 -15.82 20.36
CA ASN A 434 -1.15 -16.77 21.47
C ASN A 434 -0.41 -18.07 21.10
N GLN A 435 0.11 -18.17 19.87
CA GLN A 435 0.75 -19.38 19.37
C GLN A 435 2.25 -19.41 19.76
N GLY A 436 2.75 -20.60 20.10
CA GLY A 436 4.13 -20.79 20.51
C GLY A 436 5.09 -20.98 19.32
N PHE A 437 6.30 -20.43 19.45
CA PHE A 437 7.40 -20.65 18.51
C PHE A 437 8.33 -21.74 19.07
N LEU A 438 8.55 -22.80 18.30
CA LEU A 438 9.31 -23.97 18.73
C LEU A 438 10.70 -24.01 18.08
N GLY A 439 11.73 -24.35 18.86
CA GLY A 439 13.10 -24.53 18.35
C GLY A 439 13.80 -23.22 17.95
N VAL A 440 13.47 -22.10 18.59
CA VAL A 440 14.05 -20.77 18.33
C VAL A 440 14.39 -20.08 19.65
N ASP A 441 15.52 -19.40 19.70
CA ASP A 441 15.92 -18.57 20.84
C ASP A 441 14.97 -17.38 21.04
N MET A 442 14.70 -17.03 22.31
CA MET A 442 13.86 -15.88 22.71
C MET A 442 12.45 -15.91 22.08
N PRO A 443 11.69 -17.04 22.16
CA PRO A 443 10.45 -17.23 21.41
C PRO A 443 9.36 -16.22 21.77
N GLU A 444 9.39 -15.63 22.97
CA GLU A 444 8.38 -14.64 23.37
C GLU A 444 8.54 -13.26 22.72
N LEU A 445 9.67 -12.97 22.06
CA LEU A 445 9.81 -11.75 21.25
C LEU A 445 8.91 -11.77 20.01
N TYR A 446 8.55 -12.96 19.52
CA TYR A 446 7.76 -13.12 18.29
C TYR A 446 6.25 -13.22 18.56
N GLN A 447 5.83 -13.25 19.83
CA GLN A 447 4.42 -13.25 20.25
C GLN A 447 3.73 -11.89 20.06
N THR A 448 4.52 -10.82 19.94
CA THR A 448 4.07 -9.44 19.68
C THR A 448 4.84 -8.86 18.50
N ALA A 449 4.24 -7.87 17.84
CA ALA A 449 4.95 -7.04 16.89
C ALA A 449 4.33 -5.63 16.82
N ARG A 450 5.16 -4.61 16.58
CA ARG A 450 4.68 -3.29 16.17
C ARG A 450 4.41 -3.30 14.67
N THR A 451 3.30 -2.70 14.25
CA THR A 451 2.85 -2.61 12.87
C THR A 451 2.46 -1.19 12.49
N SER A 452 2.47 -0.90 11.19
CA SER A 452 1.90 0.32 10.61
C SER A 452 1.32 0.03 9.24
N ARG A 453 0.33 0.84 8.83
CA ARG A 453 -0.20 0.88 7.46
C ARG A 453 0.57 1.82 6.55
N SER A 454 1.51 2.63 7.07
CA SER A 454 2.45 3.37 6.21
C SER A 454 3.89 3.34 6.71
N ALA A 455 4.20 3.89 7.88
CA ALA A 455 5.58 3.96 8.38
C ALA A 455 5.68 3.63 9.88
N LEU A 456 6.83 3.02 10.23
CA LEU A 456 7.40 2.92 11.57
C LEU A 456 8.83 3.41 11.50
N SER A 457 9.26 4.21 12.49
CA SER A 457 10.66 4.62 12.62
C SER A 457 11.11 4.46 14.07
N TYR A 458 12.21 3.76 14.29
CA TYR A 458 12.89 3.69 15.58
C TYR A 458 14.19 4.50 15.51
N TYR A 459 14.43 5.32 16.52
CA TYR A 459 15.62 6.13 16.67
C TYR A 459 16.31 5.72 17.96
N VAL A 460 17.51 5.15 17.88
CA VAL A 460 18.34 4.87 19.06
C VAL A 460 19.29 6.04 19.27
N VAL A 461 19.26 6.63 20.46
CA VAL A 461 19.92 7.91 20.79
C VAL A 461 21.03 7.71 21.81
N GLY A 462 21.96 8.67 21.92
CA GLY A 462 23.06 8.60 22.89
C GLY A 462 24.12 7.53 22.57
N LEU A 463 24.10 6.96 21.36
CA LEU A 463 25.16 6.09 20.86
C LEU A 463 26.45 6.91 20.70
N SER A 464 27.60 6.34 21.07
CA SER A 464 28.90 6.96 20.78
C SER A 464 29.46 6.46 19.45
N ASN A 465 30.15 7.34 18.70
CA ASN A 465 30.60 7.08 17.34
C ASN A 465 31.32 5.73 17.16
N GLY A 466 31.00 5.00 16.08
CA GLY A 466 31.64 3.74 15.74
C GLY A 466 30.76 2.80 14.92
N LYS A 467 31.23 1.55 14.75
CA LYS A 467 30.44 0.49 14.12
C LYS A 467 29.47 -0.16 15.11
N TYR A 468 28.25 -0.40 14.65
CA TYR A 468 27.21 -1.15 15.36
C TYR A 468 26.63 -2.24 14.45
N THR A 469 26.33 -3.38 15.05
CA THR A 469 25.52 -4.43 14.47
C THR A 469 24.06 -4.19 14.86
N VAL A 470 23.19 -4.05 13.86
CA VAL A 470 21.73 -3.99 14.03
C VAL A 470 21.15 -5.36 13.73
N GLN A 471 20.31 -5.87 14.61
CA GLN A 471 19.49 -7.07 14.40
C GLN A 471 18.01 -6.69 14.46
N LEU A 472 17.29 -6.99 13.39
CA LEU A 472 15.84 -6.81 13.28
C LEU A 472 15.19 -8.19 13.30
N PHE A 473 14.28 -8.43 14.23
CA PHE A 473 13.62 -9.71 14.45
C PHE A 473 12.20 -9.68 13.89
N PHE A 474 11.81 -10.72 13.17
CA PHE A 474 10.52 -10.81 12.49
C PHE A 474 9.91 -12.20 12.63
N ALA A 475 8.60 -12.26 12.81
CA ALA A 475 7.76 -13.38 12.43
C ALA A 475 6.48 -12.83 11.81
N GLU A 476 6.00 -13.44 10.72
CA GLU A 476 4.68 -13.08 10.19
C GLU A 476 3.60 -13.72 11.07
N ILE A 477 2.80 -12.87 11.73
CA ILE A 477 1.78 -13.22 12.71
C ILE A 477 0.41 -12.57 12.43
N VAL A 478 0.29 -11.81 11.35
CA VAL A 478 -0.98 -11.27 10.82
C VAL A 478 -1.50 -12.14 9.69
N ILE A 479 -0.62 -12.58 8.78
CA ILE A 479 -0.98 -13.45 7.66
C ILE A 479 -0.56 -14.90 7.97
N ASP A 480 -1.53 -15.82 8.09
CA ASP A 480 -1.25 -17.22 8.43
C ASP A 480 -1.71 -18.21 7.34
N SER A 481 -1.01 -19.33 7.25
CA SER A 481 -1.40 -20.60 6.61
C SER A 481 -2.84 -21.10 6.84
N GLN A 482 -3.52 -20.69 7.93
CA GLN A 482 -4.95 -21.01 8.14
C GLN A 482 -5.89 -20.20 7.23
N LEU A 483 -5.38 -19.19 6.52
CA LEU A 483 -6.08 -18.49 5.45
C LEU A 483 -6.11 -19.40 4.21
N ASN A 484 -6.97 -20.42 4.23
CA ASN A 484 -7.06 -21.52 3.24
C ASN A 484 -6.87 -21.03 1.79
N HIS A 485 -5.63 -21.15 1.29
CA HIS A 485 -5.20 -20.79 -0.06
C HIS A 485 -5.27 -19.30 -0.46
N GLY A 486 -5.49 -18.38 0.49
CA GLY A 486 -5.52 -16.93 0.24
C GLY A 486 -4.12 -16.32 0.01
N PRO A 487 -3.89 -15.52 -1.06
CA PRO A 487 -2.57 -15.00 -1.43
C PRO A 487 -2.20 -13.70 -0.68
N GLY A 488 -2.39 -13.67 0.64
CA GLY A 488 -2.02 -12.53 1.47
C GLY A 488 -0.51 -12.23 1.37
N ARG A 489 -0.16 -10.97 1.04
CA ARG A 489 1.22 -10.49 0.90
C ARG A 489 1.44 -9.26 1.77
N ARG A 490 2.28 -9.35 2.80
CA ARG A 490 2.76 -8.20 3.57
C ARG A 490 4.13 -7.76 3.02
N LEU A 491 4.16 -6.65 2.28
CA LEU A 491 5.38 -6.11 1.66
C LEU A 491 5.72 -4.73 2.22
N PHE A 492 7.00 -4.51 2.52
CA PHE A 492 7.52 -3.22 2.97
C PHE A 492 9.03 -3.06 2.68
N ASN A 493 9.51 -1.83 2.71
CA ASN A 493 10.92 -1.49 2.63
C ASN A 493 11.53 -1.35 4.04
N ILE A 494 12.84 -1.58 4.14
CA ILE A 494 13.63 -1.36 5.36
C ILE A 494 14.87 -0.54 5.01
N ASP A 495 15.02 0.61 5.68
CA ASP A 495 16.16 1.52 5.58
C ASP A 495 16.86 1.65 6.95
N ILE A 496 18.19 1.73 6.95
CA ILE A 496 19.01 1.96 8.16
C ILE A 496 20.04 3.05 7.86
N GLN A 497 20.09 4.12 8.68
CA GLN A 497 20.79 5.39 8.36
C GLN A 497 20.52 5.85 6.91
N ASP A 498 19.23 5.88 6.54
CA ASP A 498 18.73 6.31 5.23
C ASP A 498 19.26 5.50 4.02
N GLN A 499 19.86 4.33 4.25
CA GLN A 499 20.23 3.35 3.21
C GLN A 499 19.22 2.22 3.15
N ASN A 500 18.58 2.00 1.98
CA ASN A 500 17.70 0.86 1.78
C ASN A 500 18.48 -0.47 1.81
N ILE A 501 18.19 -1.32 2.79
CA ILE A 501 18.78 -2.65 2.93
C ILE A 501 17.87 -3.77 2.41
N LYS A 502 16.56 -3.50 2.31
CA LYS A 502 15.55 -4.38 1.69
C LYS A 502 14.48 -3.53 1.00
N THR A 503 14.19 -3.86 -0.25
CA THR A 503 12.99 -3.40 -0.97
C THR A 503 12.03 -4.59 -1.13
N ASP A 504 10.72 -4.36 -0.99
CA ASP A 504 9.68 -5.39 -1.11
C ASP A 504 9.93 -6.63 -0.20
N PHE A 505 10.32 -6.39 1.05
CA PHE A 505 10.59 -7.42 2.03
C PHE A 505 9.32 -8.18 2.40
N ASP A 506 9.42 -9.51 2.38
CA ASP A 506 8.35 -10.47 2.63
C ASP A 506 8.85 -11.46 3.70
N ILE A 507 8.35 -11.30 4.93
CA ILE A 507 8.80 -12.08 6.09
C ILE A 507 8.53 -13.57 5.86
N THR A 508 7.33 -13.92 5.38
CA THR A 508 6.93 -15.30 5.09
C THR A 508 7.84 -15.95 4.07
N LYS A 509 8.21 -15.24 3.01
CA LYS A 509 9.11 -15.75 1.96
C LYS A 509 10.54 -15.91 2.45
N GLU A 510 11.08 -14.94 3.20
CA GLU A 510 12.48 -14.98 3.65
C GLU A 510 12.70 -15.92 4.84
N ALA A 511 11.70 -16.11 5.70
CA ALA A 511 11.69 -17.17 6.73
C ALA A 511 11.31 -18.56 6.18
N GLY A 512 10.92 -18.66 4.90
CA GLY A 512 10.57 -19.92 4.24
C GLY A 512 9.27 -20.56 4.76
N GLY A 513 8.29 -19.75 5.18
CA GLY A 513 6.97 -20.17 5.63
C GLY A 513 6.32 -19.21 6.62
N PHE A 514 4.99 -19.25 6.73
CA PHE A 514 4.22 -18.49 7.72
C PHE A 514 4.62 -18.85 9.16
N ARG A 515 4.50 -17.89 10.10
CA ARG A 515 4.83 -18.06 11.53
C ARG A 515 6.24 -18.58 11.82
N ARG A 516 7.18 -18.44 10.88
CA ARG A 516 8.59 -18.78 11.09
C ARG A 516 9.36 -17.54 11.56
N PRO A 517 10.00 -17.59 12.73
CA PRO A 517 10.93 -16.56 13.16
C PRO A 517 12.13 -16.44 12.22
N MET A 518 12.56 -15.22 11.98
CA MET A 518 13.83 -14.89 11.33
C MET A 518 14.42 -13.61 11.90
N ASN A 519 15.68 -13.33 11.57
CA ASN A 519 16.26 -12.00 11.78
C ASN A 519 17.05 -11.54 10.55
N ILE A 520 17.16 -10.21 10.40
CA ILE A 520 18.12 -9.56 9.51
C ILE A 520 19.22 -8.99 10.41
N THR A 521 20.48 -9.26 10.08
CA THR A 521 21.64 -8.62 10.71
C THR A 521 22.34 -7.70 9.71
N TYR A 522 22.64 -6.46 10.10
CA TYR A 522 23.31 -5.44 9.27
C TYR A 522 24.39 -4.70 10.06
N GLU A 523 25.54 -4.41 9.45
CA GLU A 523 26.54 -3.50 10.04
C GLU A 523 26.32 -2.07 9.56
N VAL A 524 26.28 -1.12 10.50
CA VAL A 524 26.16 0.31 10.22
C VAL A 524 27.24 1.09 10.96
N THR A 525 27.71 2.19 10.36
CA THR A 525 28.56 3.16 11.06
C THR A 525 27.68 4.30 11.57
N VAL A 526 27.87 4.65 12.83
CA VAL A 526 27.14 5.69 13.55
C VAL A 526 28.14 6.83 13.82
N ASP A 527 27.90 8.00 13.24
CA ASP A 527 28.79 9.17 13.23
C ASP A 527 28.13 10.43 13.85
N ASN A 528 26.82 10.54 13.73
CA ASN A 528 25.94 11.25 14.66
C ASN A 528 25.57 10.34 15.85
N PRO A 529 25.11 10.86 17.00
CA PRO A 529 24.73 10.04 18.15
C PRO A 529 23.32 9.41 18.03
N VAL A 530 22.82 9.22 16.80
CA VAL A 530 21.44 8.84 16.49
C VAL A 530 21.42 7.79 15.37
N LEU A 531 20.97 6.58 15.67
CA LEU A 531 20.74 5.53 14.67
C LEU A 531 19.26 5.52 14.28
N LYS A 532 18.95 5.88 13.02
CA LYS A 532 17.61 5.75 12.43
C LYS A 532 17.44 4.36 11.79
N ILE A 533 16.36 3.68 12.15
CA ILE A 533 15.84 2.46 11.51
C ILE A 533 14.42 2.78 11.05
N HIS A 534 14.16 2.71 9.74
CA HIS A 534 12.91 3.12 9.13
C HIS A 534 12.31 1.97 8.31
N LEU A 535 11.05 1.62 8.60
CA LEU A 535 10.33 0.54 7.95
C LEU A 535 9.04 1.14 7.36
N TYR A 536 8.79 0.96 6.07
CA TYR A 536 7.69 1.66 5.39
C TYR A 536 7.06 0.88 4.24
N TRP A 537 5.75 1.10 4.08
CA TRP A 537 4.95 0.60 2.98
C TRP A 537 5.18 1.44 1.73
N ASN A 538 5.50 0.80 0.61
CA ASN A 538 5.76 1.42 -0.70
C ASN A 538 4.58 1.22 -1.70
N GLY A 539 3.39 0.95 -1.18
CA GLY A 539 2.18 0.71 -1.98
C GLY A 539 1.96 -0.75 -2.40
N ARG A 540 2.89 -1.66 -2.11
CA ARG A 540 2.79 -3.08 -2.50
C ARG A 540 2.33 -4.02 -1.39
N GLY A 541 1.84 -5.19 -1.77
CA GLY A 541 1.19 -6.16 -0.88
C GLY A 541 -0.33 -5.96 -0.76
N THR A 542 -1.01 -7.00 -0.28
CA THR A 542 -2.48 -7.06 -0.20
C THR A 542 -3.04 -6.11 0.84
N CYS A 543 -3.82 -5.11 0.40
CA CYS A 543 -4.47 -4.15 1.28
C CYS A 543 -5.42 -4.80 2.31
N CYS A 544 -6.02 -5.91 1.89
CA CYS A 544 -7.34 -6.30 2.36
C CYS A 544 -7.46 -7.80 2.71
N ILE A 545 -6.33 -8.52 2.74
CA ILE A 545 -6.23 -9.94 3.10
C ILE A 545 -5.19 -10.09 4.21
N PRO A 546 -5.52 -10.71 5.36
CA PRO A 546 -6.83 -11.28 5.74
C PRO A 546 -7.94 -10.26 6.06
N TYR A 547 -7.61 -8.99 6.24
CA TYR A 547 -8.57 -7.91 6.51
C TYR A 547 -8.02 -6.57 6.01
N GLU A 548 -8.88 -5.55 5.90
CA GLU A 548 -8.49 -4.20 5.49
C GLU A 548 -7.48 -3.56 6.47
N GLY A 549 -6.34 -3.14 5.94
CA GLY A 549 -5.24 -2.63 6.75
C GLY A 549 -4.18 -3.68 7.16
N ALA A 550 -4.23 -4.90 6.61
CA ALA A 550 -3.26 -5.97 6.91
C ALA A 550 -1.88 -5.83 6.21
N TYR A 551 -1.54 -4.63 5.73
CA TYR A 551 -0.34 -4.32 4.94
C TYR A 551 0.69 -3.45 5.69
N GLY A 552 1.82 -3.16 5.05
CA GLY A 552 2.89 -2.30 5.56
C GLY A 552 3.92 -2.98 6.47
N PRO A 553 4.75 -2.22 7.21
CA PRO A 553 5.83 -2.75 8.04
C PRO A 553 5.36 -3.50 9.28
N LEU A 554 6.04 -4.58 9.64
CA LEU A 554 5.91 -5.31 10.91
C LEU A 554 7.32 -5.58 11.45
N VAL A 555 7.53 -5.42 12.75
CA VAL A 555 8.77 -5.81 13.44
C VAL A 555 8.46 -6.35 14.84
N SER A 556 9.08 -7.46 15.21
CA SER A 556 8.85 -8.17 16.48
C SER A 556 9.81 -7.69 17.58
N ALA A 557 11.09 -7.49 17.24
CA ALA A 557 12.06 -6.87 18.14
C ALA A 557 13.19 -6.19 17.36
N ILE A 558 13.90 -5.29 18.02
CA ILE A 558 15.13 -4.65 17.52
C ILE A 558 16.22 -4.80 18.58
N ARG A 559 17.46 -5.06 18.14
CA ARG A 559 18.66 -5.07 18.99
C ARG A 559 19.81 -4.38 18.26
N VAL A 560 20.57 -3.56 18.97
CA VAL A 560 21.73 -2.82 18.46
C VAL A 560 22.89 -3.04 19.42
N PHE A 561 24.08 -3.37 18.94
CA PHE A 561 25.26 -3.58 19.79
C PHE A 561 26.56 -3.40 19.02
N ARG A 562 27.67 -3.11 19.72
CA ARG A 562 29.01 -3.10 19.10
C ARG A 562 29.54 -4.52 18.86
N PRO A 563 30.22 -4.79 17.72
CA PRO A 563 30.94 -6.04 17.51
C PRO A 563 31.93 -6.34 18.65
N LYS A 564 31.98 -7.59 19.12
CA LYS A 564 32.85 -8.01 20.25
C LYS A 564 34.36 -7.86 20.00
N ASN A 565 34.79 -7.63 18.76
CA ASN A 565 36.22 -7.51 18.43
C ASN A 565 36.41 -6.66 17.15
N PRO A 566 36.93 -5.42 17.21
CA PRO A 566 37.05 -4.54 16.04
C PRO A 566 37.93 -5.06 14.90
N ASN A 567 38.90 -5.93 15.21
CA ASN A 567 39.94 -6.35 14.28
C ASN A 567 39.67 -7.73 13.63
N ASN A 568 38.75 -8.54 14.17
CA ASN A 568 38.38 -9.83 13.57
C ASN A 568 37.23 -9.63 12.58
N ILE A 569 37.52 -8.95 11.47
CA ILE A 569 36.67 -8.92 10.28
C ILE A 569 36.62 -10.35 9.70
N PRO A 570 35.46 -11.03 9.66
CA PRO A 570 35.30 -12.16 8.75
C PRO A 570 35.45 -11.61 7.33
N PRO A 571 36.30 -12.19 6.45
CA PRO A 571 36.41 -11.71 5.09
C PRO A 571 35.01 -11.70 4.45
N PRO A 572 34.64 -10.65 3.68
CA PRO A 572 33.30 -10.53 3.14
C PRO A 572 32.95 -11.79 2.36
N THR A 573 31.81 -12.40 2.70
CA THR A 573 31.39 -13.70 2.17
C THR A 573 31.54 -13.68 0.65
N PRO A 574 32.43 -14.50 0.05
CA PRO A 574 32.75 -14.38 -1.37
C PRO A 574 31.45 -14.52 -2.16
N PRO A 575 31.17 -13.61 -3.11
CA PRO A 575 29.84 -13.45 -3.69
C PRO A 575 29.39 -14.79 -4.28
N ARG A 576 28.38 -15.40 -3.64
CA ARG A 576 27.82 -16.69 -4.03
C ARG A 576 27.45 -16.60 -5.50
N SER A 577 28.11 -17.40 -6.33
CA SER A 577 28.39 -17.05 -7.72
C SER A 577 27.15 -16.91 -8.59
N ALA A 578 26.56 -15.71 -8.59
CA ALA A 578 25.66 -15.26 -9.63
C ALA A 578 26.39 -15.37 -10.98
N ARG A 579 25.74 -16.02 -11.96
CA ARG A 579 26.28 -16.07 -13.33
C ARG A 579 26.55 -14.64 -13.80
N PRO A 580 27.73 -14.33 -14.36
CA PRO A 580 28.11 -12.96 -14.64
C PRO A 580 27.19 -12.34 -15.70
N ASP A 581 26.35 -11.39 -15.31
CA ASP A 581 25.53 -10.61 -16.23
C ASP A 581 26.43 -9.60 -16.96
N ASN A 582 26.72 -9.90 -18.23
CA ASN A 582 27.73 -9.21 -19.04
C ASN A 582 27.42 -7.72 -19.30
N LYS A 583 26.20 -7.24 -19.02
CA LYS A 583 25.76 -5.87 -19.32
C LYS A 583 26.64 -4.77 -18.71
N ARG A 584 27.13 -4.94 -17.47
CA ARG A 584 27.92 -3.87 -16.81
C ARG A 584 29.31 -3.65 -17.41
N ARG A 585 29.96 -4.66 -18.00
CA ARG A 585 31.25 -4.46 -18.70
C ARG A 585 31.05 -3.67 -20.01
N GLY A 586 29.98 -3.95 -20.75
CA GLY A 586 29.67 -3.24 -22.00
C GLY A 586 29.50 -1.73 -21.82
N VAL A 587 28.81 -1.29 -20.75
CA VAL A 587 28.58 0.14 -20.48
C VAL A 587 29.88 0.88 -20.13
N VAL A 588 30.72 0.35 -19.24
CA VAL A 588 31.97 1.02 -18.84
C VAL A 588 32.97 1.10 -20.00
N VAL A 589 33.12 0.02 -20.77
CA VAL A 589 33.96 0.01 -21.98
C VAL A 589 33.40 0.94 -23.06
N GLY A 590 32.07 0.98 -23.24
CA GLY A 590 31.39 1.87 -24.18
C GLY A 590 31.60 3.36 -23.87
N ILE A 591 31.48 3.76 -22.59
CA ILE A 591 31.75 5.14 -22.16
C ILE A 591 33.21 5.51 -22.40
N ALA A 592 34.16 4.64 -22.01
CA ALA A 592 35.58 4.88 -22.26
C ALA A 592 35.90 5.02 -23.75
N ALA A 593 35.33 4.16 -24.60
CA ALA A 593 35.48 4.23 -26.06
C ALA A 593 34.88 5.53 -26.64
N LEU A 594 33.73 5.98 -26.14
CA LEU A 594 33.11 7.26 -26.53
C LEU A 594 33.99 8.47 -26.16
N CYS A 595 34.56 8.49 -24.95
CA CYS A 595 35.50 9.54 -24.54
C CYS A 595 36.77 9.57 -25.41
N ILE A 596 37.32 8.40 -25.74
CA ILE A 596 38.48 8.29 -26.64
C ILE A 596 38.12 8.75 -28.06
N ALA A 597 36.98 8.31 -28.61
CA ALA A 597 36.51 8.73 -29.94
C ALA A 597 36.30 10.25 -30.01
N MET A 598 35.68 10.86 -28.99
CA MET A 598 35.52 12.32 -28.88
C MET A 598 36.87 13.05 -28.87
N ALA A 599 37.88 12.53 -28.20
CA ALA A 599 39.24 13.11 -28.17
C ALA A 599 39.99 12.94 -29.51
N VAL A 600 39.81 11.82 -30.21
CA VAL A 600 40.37 11.61 -31.55
C VAL A 600 39.68 12.51 -32.58
N ILE A 601 38.36 12.71 -32.48
CA ILE A 601 37.62 13.62 -33.37
C ILE A 601 38.03 15.08 -33.12
N SER A 602 38.10 15.53 -31.88
CA SER A 602 38.46 16.92 -31.57
C SER A 602 39.90 17.27 -31.96
N SER A 603 40.87 16.37 -31.71
CA SER A 603 42.24 16.53 -32.18
C SER A 603 42.36 16.45 -33.71
N SER A 604 41.57 15.61 -34.37
CA SER A 604 41.50 15.54 -35.84
C SER A 604 40.94 16.83 -36.46
N VAL A 605 39.88 17.40 -35.87
CA VAL A 605 39.32 18.70 -36.28
C VAL A 605 40.32 19.83 -36.04
N ALA A 606 41.02 19.86 -34.90
CA ALA A 606 42.05 20.84 -34.62
C ALA A 606 43.24 20.73 -35.61
N TYR A 607 43.68 19.51 -35.95
CA TYR A 607 44.72 19.28 -36.96
C TYR A 607 44.28 19.71 -38.36
N LEU A 608 43.06 19.38 -38.78
CA LEU A 608 42.50 19.80 -40.08
C LEU A 608 42.33 21.32 -40.15
N TRP A 609 41.89 21.96 -39.07
CA TRP A 609 41.82 23.43 -38.98
C TRP A 609 43.20 24.06 -39.07
N TRP A 610 44.18 23.58 -38.31
CA TRP A 610 45.57 24.06 -38.38
C TRP A 610 46.17 23.89 -39.79
N LYS A 611 45.95 22.73 -40.41
CA LYS A 611 46.41 22.42 -41.77
C LYS A 611 45.72 23.31 -42.83
N TRP A 612 44.43 23.60 -42.66
CA TRP A 612 43.71 24.57 -43.49
C TRP A 612 44.25 25.99 -43.31
N VAL A 613 44.49 26.43 -42.07
CA VAL A 613 45.09 27.74 -41.78
C VAL A 613 46.48 27.88 -42.42
N SER A 614 47.34 26.85 -42.36
CA SER A 614 48.66 26.91 -43.01
C SER A 614 48.57 26.92 -44.54
N LEU A 615 47.66 26.13 -45.14
CA LEU A 615 47.50 26.08 -46.60
C LEU A 615 46.84 27.33 -47.18
N VAL A 616 45.95 28.00 -46.43
CA VAL A 616 45.24 29.20 -46.88
C VAL A 616 46.02 30.49 -46.62
N LYS A 617 46.91 30.54 -45.61
CA LYS A 617 47.69 31.76 -45.30
C LYS A 617 49.03 31.87 -46.03
N HIS A 618 49.63 30.77 -46.48
CA HIS A 618 50.92 30.79 -47.21
C HIS A 618 50.94 29.93 -48.49
N PRO A 619 50.17 30.30 -49.53
CA PRO A 619 50.27 29.68 -50.85
C PRO A 619 51.49 30.24 -51.62
N ASN A 620 52.70 29.80 -51.22
CA ASN A 620 53.99 30.14 -51.85
C ASN A 620 54.40 31.63 -51.81
N ALA A 621 54.18 32.30 -50.67
CA ALA A 621 54.84 33.55 -50.27
C ALA A 621 54.86 33.67 -48.73
#